data_AF-A0A923UHP2-F1
#
_entry.id   AF-A0A923UHP2-F1
#
_cell.length_a   1.000
_cell.length_b   1.000
_cell.length_c   1.000
_cell.angle_alpha   90.00
_cell.angle_beta   90.00
_cell.angle_gamma   90.00
#
_symmetry.space_group_name_H-M   'P 1'
#
loop_
_entity.id
_entity.type
_entity.pdbx_description
1 polymer ?
#
loop_
_entity_poly.entity_id
_entity_poly.type
_entity_poly.pdbx_seq_one_letter_code
_entity_poly.pdbx_strand_id
1 'polypeptide(L)'
;MKTNIFPAIRLTLFCALFFSGIYTVAILGIAKFTPNNGKGQIITQNGKTYYSNIGQSFTQDKYFNSRPSAVNYNAAGSAGSNKGP
;
A
#
# COMPACT_ATOMS: atom_id res chain seq x y z
N MET A 1 21.72 10.68 -35.80
CA MET A 1 21.18 10.06 -34.57
C MET A 1 20.54 11.05 -33.56
N LYS A 2 20.52 12.38 -33.80
CA LYS A 2 19.88 13.35 -32.87
C LYS A 2 18.45 13.77 -33.27
N THR A 3 17.93 13.26 -34.39
CA THR A 3 16.67 13.71 -35.00
C THR A 3 15.43 13.49 -34.14
N ASN A 4 15.49 12.52 -33.21
CA ASN A 4 14.35 12.11 -32.39
C ASN A 4 14.43 12.57 -30.93
N ILE A 5 15.38 13.44 -30.56
CA ILE A 5 15.54 13.81 -29.15
C ILE A 5 14.34 14.61 -28.62
N PHE A 6 13.79 15.52 -29.43
CA PHE A 6 12.59 16.28 -29.05
C PHE A 6 11.32 15.42 -29.01
N PRO A 7 11.03 14.57 -30.02
CA PRO A 7 9.95 13.58 -29.92
C PRO A 7 10.08 12.67 -28.69
N ALA A 8 11.29 12.18 -28.39
CA ALA A 8 11.53 11.31 -27.26
C ALA A 8 11.26 12.02 -25.93
N ILE A 9 11.76 13.24 -25.73
CA ILE A 9 11.49 14.02 -24.52
C ILE A 9 9.99 14.28 -24.35
N ARG A 10 9.30 14.67 -25.43
CA ARG A 10 7.86 14.92 -25.39
C ARG A 10 7.07 13.67 -25.00
N LEU A 11 7.42 12.52 -25.57
CA LEU A 11 6.78 11.26 -25.24
C LEU A 11 7.06 10.86 -23.79
N THR A 12 8.31 11.00 -23.32
CA THR A 12 8.66 10.71 -21.93
C THR A 12 7.87 11.57 -20.95
N LEU A 13 7.77 12.88 -21.19
CA LEU A 13 6.98 13.79 -20.34
C LEU A 13 5.50 13.45 -20.37
N PHE A 14 4.95 13.15 -21.56
CA PHE A 14 3.57 12.71 -21.69
C PHE A 14 3.30 11.43 -20.90
N CYS A 15 4.12 10.39 -21.10
CA CYS A 15 3.98 9.12 -20.38
C CYS A 15 4.12 9.31 -18.88
N ALA A 16 5.11 10.09 -18.43
CA ALA A 16 5.30 10.40 -17.02
C ALA A 16 4.04 11.04 -16.42
N LEU A 17 3.51 12.10 -17.03
CA LEU A 17 2.30 12.77 -16.56
C LEU A 17 1.06 11.88 -16.64
N PHE A 18 0.90 11.14 -17.75
CA PHE A 18 -0.27 10.31 -17.97
C PHE A 18 -0.33 9.14 -16.97
N PHE A 19 0.76 8.38 -16.82
CA PHE A 19 0.76 7.19 -15.97
C PHE A 19 0.90 7.50 -14.48
N SER A 20 1.62 8.57 -14.10
CA SER A 20 1.74 8.93 -12.68
C SER A 20 0.63 9.85 -12.18
N GLY A 21 0.03 10.67 -13.07
CA GLY A 21 -0.99 11.66 -12.71
C GLY A 21 -2.38 11.25 -13.14
N ILE A 22 -2.63 11.20 -14.45
CA ILE A 22 -3.98 10.95 -14.99
C ILE A 22 -4.49 9.58 -14.55
N TYR A 23 -3.67 8.55 -14.72
CA TYR A 23 -4.01 7.19 -14.35
C TYR A 23 -4.27 7.04 -12.84
N THR A 24 -3.42 7.62 -11.99
CA THR A 24 -3.59 7.51 -10.53
C THR A 24 -4.84 8.22 -10.04
N VAL A 25 -5.16 9.41 -10.58
CA VAL A 25 -6.40 10.14 -10.28
C VAL A 25 -7.63 9.40 -10.79
N ALA A 26 -7.57 8.80 -11.98
CA ALA A 26 -8.67 8.00 -12.52
C ALA A 26 -8.98 6.80 -11.61
N ILE A 27 -7.96 6.05 -11.19
CA ILE A 27 -8.12 4.92 -10.26
C ILE A 27 -8.63 5.40 -8.89
N LEU A 28 -8.10 6.51 -8.36
CA LEU A 28 -8.60 7.10 -7.12
C LEU A 28 -10.07 7.51 -7.22
N GLY A 29 -10.47 8.09 -8.35
CA GLY A 29 -11.86 8.46 -8.65
C GLY A 29 -12.77 7.25 -8.63
N ILE A 30 -12.39 6.16 -9.32
CA ILE A 30 -13.13 4.90 -9.30
C ILE A 30 -13.22 4.34 -7.87
N ALA A 31 -12.12 4.38 -7.10
CA ALA A 31 -12.08 3.89 -5.73
C ALA A 31 -13.03 4.65 -4.78
N LYS A 32 -13.41 5.91 -5.08
CA LYS A 32 -14.42 6.63 -4.29
C LYS A 32 -15.80 6.02 -4.37
N PHE A 33 -16.12 5.30 -5.44
CA PHE A 33 -17.42 4.65 -5.61
C PHE A 33 -17.48 3.24 -5.00
N THR A 34 -16.36 2.72 -4.48
CA THR A 34 -16.34 1.43 -3.80
C THR A 34 -16.74 1.56 -2.33
N PRO A 35 -17.16 0.47 -1.66
CA PRO A 35 -17.33 0.46 -0.21
C PRO A 35 -16.09 1.02 0.50
N ASN A 36 -16.32 1.85 1.52
CA ASN A 36 -15.27 2.56 2.27
C ASN A 36 -14.39 3.52 1.42
N ASN A 37 -14.82 3.92 0.22
CA ASN A 37 -14.16 4.95 -0.61
C ASN A 37 -12.66 4.69 -0.90
N GLY A 38 -12.29 3.41 -1.05
CA GLY A 38 -10.91 2.97 -1.24
C GLY A 38 -10.01 3.09 0.00
N LYS A 39 -10.58 3.34 1.19
CA LYS A 39 -9.83 3.39 2.45
C LYS A 39 -9.66 1.98 3.05
N GLY A 40 -8.67 1.85 3.94
CA GLY A 40 -8.48 0.65 4.76
C GLY A 40 -9.66 0.39 5.70
N GLN A 41 -9.93 -0.88 6.00
CA GLN A 41 -11.02 -1.29 6.89
C GLN A 41 -10.64 -1.06 8.35
N ILE A 42 -11.26 -0.07 8.97
CA ILE A 42 -10.92 0.41 10.31
C ILE A 42 -11.97 -0.06 11.32
N ILE A 43 -11.52 -0.43 12.52
CA ILE A 43 -12.35 -0.74 13.68
C ILE A 43 -11.97 0.23 14.80
N THR A 44 -12.96 0.91 15.37
CA THR A 44 -12.74 1.75 16.56
C THR A 44 -13.33 1.05 17.78
N GLN A 45 -12.51 0.85 18.81
CA GLN A 45 -12.92 0.25 20.08
C GLN A 45 -12.29 1.01 21.24
N ASN A 46 -13.11 1.39 22.22
CA ASN A 46 -12.68 2.13 23.42
C ASN A 46 -11.80 3.36 23.12
N GLY A 47 -12.16 4.14 22.11
CA GLY A 47 -11.40 5.33 21.69
C GLY A 47 -10.08 5.04 20.97
N LYS A 48 -9.77 3.77 20.67
CA LYS A 48 -8.59 3.35 19.90
C LYS A 48 -9.00 2.83 18.53
N THR A 49 -8.15 3.13 17.54
CA THR A 49 -8.36 2.76 16.14
C THR A 49 -7.47 1.58 15.76
N TYR A 50 -8.07 0.58 15.15
CA TYR A 50 -7.45 -0.66 14.68
C TYR A 50 -7.85 -0.96 13.23
N TYR A 51 -7.26 -1.99 12.62
CA TYR A 51 -7.61 -2.46 11.29
C TYR A 51 -8.20 -3.87 11.36
N SER A 52 -9.29 -4.11 10.62
CA SER A 52 -9.99 -5.40 10.68
C SER A 52 -9.23 -6.53 9.99
N ASN A 53 -8.39 -6.19 9.02
CA ASN A 53 -7.76 -7.13 8.09
C ASN A 53 -6.22 -7.05 8.11
N ILE A 54 -5.64 -6.45 9.15
CA ILE A 54 -4.19 -6.38 9.34
C ILE A 54 -3.82 -7.10 10.62
N GLY A 55 -2.86 -8.03 10.52
CA GLY A 55 -2.35 -8.79 11.65
C GLY A 55 -1.66 -7.89 12.68
N GLN A 56 -1.72 -8.29 13.95
CA GLN A 56 -1.10 -7.58 15.07
C GLN A 56 -0.27 -8.57 15.89
N SER A 57 0.64 -8.05 16.71
CA SER A 57 1.38 -8.86 17.66
C SER A 57 0.48 -9.21 18.85
N PHE A 58 0.18 -10.50 19.00
CA PHE A 58 -0.53 -11.05 20.17
C PHE A 58 0.42 -11.95 20.94
N THR A 59 0.82 -11.51 22.13
CA THR A 59 1.80 -12.22 23.00
C THR A 59 1.24 -12.64 24.35
N GLN A 60 -0.04 -12.33 24.62
CA GLN A 60 -0.70 -12.71 25.87
C GLN A 60 -1.38 -14.07 25.69
N ASP A 61 -1.32 -14.94 26.70
CA ASP A 61 -1.82 -16.33 26.67
C ASP A 61 -3.31 -16.46 26.32
N LYS A 62 -4.11 -15.42 26.60
CA LYS A 62 -5.54 -15.39 26.31
C LYS A 62 -5.88 -15.21 24.81
N TYR A 63 -4.89 -14.93 23.98
CA TYR A 63 -5.06 -14.71 22.54
C TYR A 63 -4.44 -15.84 21.72
N PHE A 64 -4.91 -15.97 20.48
CA PHE A 64 -4.29 -16.88 19.52
C PHE A 64 -2.89 -16.39 19.13
N ASN A 65 -1.97 -17.34 19.01
CA ASN A 65 -0.63 -17.06 18.51
C ASN A 65 -0.68 -16.72 17.02
N SER A 66 -0.13 -15.56 16.68
CA SER A 66 0.02 -15.15 15.29
C SER A 66 1.30 -15.74 14.69
N ARG A 67 1.40 -15.75 13.36
CA ARG A 67 2.64 -16.21 12.70
C ARG A 67 3.84 -15.34 13.14
N PRO A 68 5.06 -15.89 13.21
CA PRO A 68 6.23 -15.06 13.45
C PRO A 68 6.35 -13.97 12.36
N SER A 69 6.64 -12.74 12.79
CA SER A 69 6.86 -11.61 11.89
C SER A 69 8.31 -11.16 12.01
N ALA A 70 9.06 -11.17 10.91
CA ALA A 70 10.43 -10.65 10.85
C ALA A 70 10.53 -9.14 11.16
N VAL A 71 9.43 -8.40 10.96
CA VAL A 71 9.32 -6.96 11.24
C VAL A 71 8.41 -6.63 12.43
N ASN A 72 8.19 -7.57 13.36
CA ASN A 72 7.38 -7.34 14.57
C ASN A 72 5.98 -6.72 14.32
N TYR A 73 5.28 -7.16 13.26
CA TYR A 73 3.98 -6.62 12.85
C TYR A 73 3.97 -5.10 12.56
N ASN A 74 5.15 -4.51 12.30
CA ASN A 74 5.27 -3.11 11.90
C ASN A 74 4.89 -2.92 10.43
N ALA A 75 3.76 -2.26 10.19
CA ALA A 75 3.24 -1.97 8.85
C ALA A 75 4.21 -1.13 7.99
N ALA A 76 5.06 -0.30 8.60
CA ALA A 76 6.07 0.47 7.86
C ALA A 76 7.29 -0.37 7.43
N GLY A 77 7.52 -1.51 8.07
CA GLY A 77 8.63 -2.41 7.75
C GLY A 77 8.38 -3.27 6.51
N SER A 78 7.16 -3.80 6.36
CA SER A 78 6.69 -4.58 5.20
C SER A 78 7.73 -5.56 4.61
N ALA A 79 8.36 -6.38 5.45
CA ALA A 79 9.45 -7.28 5.04
C ALA A 79 9.34 -8.69 5.67
N GLY A 80 10.04 -9.65 5.05
CA GLY A 80 10.15 -11.04 5.47
C GLY A 80 11.50 -11.37 6.11
N SER A 81 11.64 -12.60 6.60
CA SER A 81 12.93 -13.13 7.08
C SER A 81 13.81 -13.50 5.89
N ASN A 82 14.99 -12.91 5.78
CA ASN A 82 15.97 -13.16 4.70
C ASN A 82 17.11 -14.09 5.16
N LYS A 83 16.84 -15.03 6.08
CA LYS A 83 17.83 -16.02 6.53
C LYS A 83 17.94 -17.15 5.49
N GLY A 84 19.16 -17.54 5.15
CA GLY A 84 19.41 -18.76 4.37
C GLY A 84 19.24 -20.03 5.23
N PRO A 85 19.04 -21.20 4.60
CA PRO A 85 19.08 -22.49 5.28
C PRO A 85 20.46 -22.81 5.85
#